data_AF-A0A3D5A7H8-F1
#
_entry.id   AF-A0A3D5A7H8-F1
#
_cell.length_a   1.000
_cell.length_b   1.000
_cell.length_c   1.000
_cell.angle_alpha   90.00
_cell.angle_beta   90.00
_cell.angle_gamma   90.00
#
_symmetry.space_group_name_H-M   'P 1'
#
loop_
_entity.id
_entity.type
_entity.pdbx_description
1 polymer ?
#
loop_
_entity_poly.entity_id
_entity_poly.type
_entity_poly.pdbx_seq_one_letter_code
_entity_poly.pdbx_strand_id
1 'polypeptide(L)' 'MIEVSCITDGQEMCVSVTDEGIGIRAEDINQLFERYYRVESTKYISGFGIGLYLCAE' A
#
# COMPACT_ATOMS: atom_id res chain seq x y z
N MET A 1 1.44 -14.81 4.43
CA MET A 1 1.93 -15.12 3.06
C MET A 1 1.96 -13.84 2.25
N ILE A 2 2.77 -13.74 1.19
CA ILE A 2 2.71 -12.64 0.21
C ILE A 2 2.44 -13.25 -1.16
N GLU A 3 1.38 -12.80 -1.81
CA GLU A 3 1.01 -13.19 -3.17
C GLU A 3 1.19 -12.01 -4.12
N VAL A 4 1.74 -12.27 -5.30
CA VAL A 4 1.78 -11.33 -6.41
C VAL A 4 1.06 -11.98 -7.58
N SER A 5 0.05 -11.31 -8.10
CA SER A 5 -0.76 -11.79 -9.21
C SER A 5 -0.88 -10.72 -10.30
N CYS A 6 -1.14 -11.17 -11.52
CA CYS A 6 -1.31 -10.33 -12.68
C CYS A 6 -2.46 -10.88 -13.51
N ILE A 7 -3.41 -10.02 -13.86
CA ILE A 7 -4.54 -10.33 -14.73
C ILE A 7 -4.61 -9.33 -15.87
N THR A 8 -5.07 -9.78 -17.03
CA THR A 8 -5.34 -8.91 -18.17
C THR A 8 -6.84 -8.70 -18.29
N ASP A 9 -7.28 -7.44 -18.29
CA ASP A 9 -8.67 -7.06 -18.51
C ASP A 9 -8.76 -6.15 -19.75
N GLY A 10 -9.20 -6.73 -20.87
CA GLY A 10 -9.24 -6.07 -22.15
C GLY A 10 -7.85 -5.62 -22.64
N GLN A 11 -7.61 -4.31 -22.62
CA GLN A 11 -6.33 -3.69 -23.00
C GLN A 11 -5.49 -3.26 -21.79
N GLU A 12 -5.95 -3.53 -20.57
CA GLU A 12 -5.27 -3.16 -19.35
C GLU A 12 -4.67 -4.40 -18.67
N MET A 13 -3.57 -4.18 -17.96
CA MET A 13 -2.94 -5.19 -17.12
C MET A 13 -3.03 -4.73 -15.67
N CYS A 14 -3.68 -5.53 -14.83
CA CYS A 14 -3.78 -5.29 -13.41
C CYS A 14 -2.78 -6.18 -12.68
N VAL A 15 -1.85 -5.55 -11.94
CA VAL A 15 -0.91 -6.24 -11.06
C VAL A 15 -1.34 -5.99 -9.62
N SER A 16 -1.50 -7.07 -8.85
CA SER A 16 -1.90 -7.01 -7.45
C SER A 16 -0.86 -7.64 -6.55
N VAL A 17 -0.64 -7.02 -5.39
CA VAL A 17 0.14 -7.55 -4.28
C VAL A 17 -0.82 -7.74 -3.10
N THR A 18 -0.81 -8.92 -2.50
CA THR A 18 -1.68 -9.25 -1.36
C THR A 18 -0.85 -9.87 -0.23
N ASP A 19 -1.10 -9.41 0.99
CA ASP A 19 -0.52 -9.98 2.20
C ASP A 19 -1.61 -10.30 3.23
N GLU A 20 -1.27 -11.15 4.20
CA GLU A 20 -2.17 -11.55 5.31
C GLU A 20 -1.81 -10.82 6.61
N GLY A 21 -1.27 -9.60 6.51
CA GLY A 21 -0.93 -8.76 7.64
C GLY A 21 -2.17 -8.21 8.34
N ILE A 22 -1.94 -7.27 9.25
CA ILE A 22 -3.00 -6.63 10.04
C ILE A 22 -4.01 -5.81 9.21
N GLY A 23 -3.73 -5.63 7.91
CA GLY A 23 -4.51 -4.80 7.02
C GLY A 23 -4.39 -3.31 7.32
N ILE A 24 -5.29 -2.53 6.73
CA ILE A 24 -5.32 -1.06 6.85
C ILE A 24 -6.73 -0.66 7.31
N ARG A 25 -6.82 0.23 8.29
CA ARG A 25 -8.10 0.73 8.78
C ARG A 25 -8.72 1.66 7.74
N ALA A 26 -10.03 1.63 7.58
CA ALA A 26 -10.74 2.42 6.56
C ALA A 26 -10.47 3.93 6.66
N GLU A 27 -10.30 4.46 7.87
CA GLU A 27 -9.99 5.88 8.14
C GLU A 27 -8.61 6.32 7.63
N ASP A 28 -7.66 5.39 7.49
CA ASP A 28 -6.29 5.68 7.08
C ASP A 28 -6.12 5.63 5.56
N ILE A 29 -7.04 4.98 4.82
CA ILE A 29 -6.92 4.69 3.37
C ILE A 29 -6.63 5.95 2.54
N ASN A 30 -7.37 7.02 2.78
CA ASN A 30 -7.27 8.25 1.97
C ASN A 30 -5.94 8.99 2.14
N GLN A 31 -5.21 8.74 3.23
CA GLN A 31 -3.96 9.41 3.56
C GLN A 31 -2.72 8.58 3.18
N LEU A 32 -2.89 7.30 2.79
CA LEU A 32 -1.78 6.37 2.53
C LEU A 32 -0.77 6.86 1.49
N PHE A 33 -1.24 7.63 0.51
CA PHE A 33 -0.44 8.15 -0.58
C PHE A 33 0.11 9.55 -0.29
N GLU A 34 -0.15 10.12 0.89
CA GLU A 34 0.46 11.38 1.30
C GLU A 34 1.94 11.20 1.64
N ARG A 35 2.76 12.16 1.21
CA ARG A 35 4.20 12.15 1.48
C ARG A 35 4.46 12.23 2.98
N TYR A 36 5.26 11.30 3.51
CA TYR A 36 5.62 11.17 4.93
C TYR A 36 4.50 10.68 5.85
N TYR A 37 3.31 10.36 5.32
CA TYR A 37 2.23 9.82 6.14
C TYR A 37 2.58 8.44 6.70
N ARG A 38 2.25 8.23 7.98
CA ARG A 38 2.48 6.99 8.71
C ARG A 38 1.35 6.77 9.71
N VAL A 39 0.68 5.62 9.64
CA VAL A 39 -0.37 5.24 10.59
C VAL A 39 0.23 5.13 12.00
N GLU A 40 -0.48 5.64 13.02
CA GLU A 40 0.04 5.80 14.39
C GLU A 40 0.55 4.48 15.02
N SER A 41 -0.10 3.35 14.70
CA SER A 41 0.28 2.02 15.18
C SER A 41 1.66 1.55 14.69
N THR A 42 2.21 2.19 13.66
CA THR A 42 3.49 1.82 13.05
C THR A 42 4.67 2.70 13.49
N LYS A 43 4.47 3.65 14.42
CA LYS A 43 5.52 4.62 14.83
C LYS A 43 6.86 3.98 15.24
N TYR A 44 6.82 2.74 15.75
CA TYR A 44 8.01 1.99 16.18
C TYR A 44 8.75 1.26 15.05
N ILE A 45 8.14 1.15 13.87
CA ILE A 45 8.75 0.53 12.68
C ILE A 45 9.67 1.57 12.01
N SER A 46 10.85 1.17 11.53
CA SER A 46 11.73 2.08 10.79
C SER A 46 11.17 2.36 9.38
N GLY A 47 11.27 3.60 8.92
CA GLY A 47 10.82 3.99 7.58
C GLY A 47 10.44 5.46 7.45
N PHE A 48 10.55 6.00 6.23
CA PHE A 48 10.30 7.42 5.93
C PHE A 48 8.85 7.72 5.52
N GLY A 49 7.98 6.72 5.38
CA GLY A 49 6.60 6.95 4.91
C GLY A 49 6.53 7.48 3.47
N ILE A 50 7.42 7.00 2.59
CA ILE A 50 7.52 7.46 1.19
C ILE A 50 7.16 6.39 0.15
N GLY A 51 7.01 5.13 0.55
CA GLY A 51 6.85 4.01 -0.39
C GLY A 51 5.61 4.14 -1.27
N LEU A 52 4.43 4.24 -0.66
CA LEU A 52 3.16 4.35 -1.39
C LEU A 52 3.06 5.66 -2.17
N TYR A 53 3.53 6.78 -1.61
CA TYR A 53 3.62 8.05 -2.32
C TYR A 53 4.39 7.92 -3.64
N LEU A 54 5.57 7.27 -3.63
CA LEU A 54 6.36 7.06 -4.86
C LEU A 54 5.69 6.12 -5.87
N CYS A 55 4.82 5.21 -5.43
CA CYS A 55 4.09 4.31 -6.33
C CYS A 55 2.94 5.02 -7.08
N ALA A 56 2.47 6.15 -6.58
CA ALA A 56 1.40 6.93 -7.20
C ALA A 56 1.89 8.06 -8.12
N GLU A 57 3.20 8.32 -8.15
CA GLU A 57 3.88 9.23 -9.08
C GLU A 57 4.24 8.51 -10.38
#